data_AF-A0AAD7G6L8-F1
#
_entry.id   AF-A0AAD7G6L8-F1
#
_cell.length_a   1.000
_cell.length_b   1.000
_cell.length_c   1.000
_cell.angle_alpha   90.00
_cell.angle_beta   90.00
_cell.angle_gamma   90.00
#
_symmetry.space_group_name_H-M   'P 1'
#
loop_
_entity.id
_entity.type
_entity.pdbx_description
1 polymer ?
#
loop_
_entity_poly.entity_id
_entity_poly.type
_entity_poly.pdbx_seq_one_letter_code
_entity_poly.pdbx_strand_id
1 'polypeptide(L)'
;MASSSSTSSSENSGPLLYPISHSVPLVPPPPPPSASSRSTPEGFILPTIPPIPDPLVVIRDSRGHRVLPDVSLMPLPVTDGRVTKLVESHPMVVPKCANCAEMGVDCTFSEAGIPCPPCAVLGIPNCDWTDPFWLMENLRRCRDLYLRDERDELVQSVKDNRLPASLFDREFERAERWFYSGAQGAITRFLLNSYATRDLALHGYRALAASSTDASTLLRFLALGVETHVHPVILQAVGARLQDLFSAMLS
;
A
#
# COMPACT_ATOMS: atom_id res chain seq x y z
N MET A 1 -42.00 -51.55 13.70
CA MET A 1 -40.58 -51.46 13.28
C MET A 1 -39.93 -50.38 14.13
N ALA A 2 -38.91 -50.78 14.87
CA ALA A 2 -38.01 -49.93 15.65
C ALA A 2 -37.23 -48.97 14.71
N SER A 3 -36.62 -47.85 15.10
CA SER A 3 -35.87 -47.53 16.31
C SER A 3 -35.68 -46.00 16.43
N SER A 4 -35.59 -45.53 17.68
CA SER A 4 -34.61 -44.56 18.25
C SER A 4 -34.36 -43.21 17.55
N SER A 5 -34.35 -42.07 18.25
CA SER A 5 -33.26 -41.71 19.16
C SER A 5 -33.68 -40.82 20.34
N SER A 6 -32.88 -40.95 21.39
CA SER A 6 -33.13 -40.60 22.78
C SER A 6 -32.42 -39.31 23.20
N THR A 7 -33.02 -38.60 24.17
CA THR A 7 -32.44 -37.96 25.38
C THR A 7 -31.15 -37.14 25.26
N SER A 8 -31.21 -35.83 25.51
CA SER A 8 -30.98 -35.12 26.81
C SER A 8 -29.63 -34.37 26.74
N SER A 9 -29.37 -33.22 27.36
CA SER A 9 -29.78 -32.74 28.68
C SER A 9 -29.66 -31.22 28.79
N SER A 10 -30.46 -30.71 29.72
CA SER A 10 -30.59 -29.35 30.24
C SER A 10 -29.33 -28.71 30.84
N GLU A 11 -29.42 -27.37 30.93
CA GLU A 11 -29.04 -26.52 32.07
C GLU A 11 -27.60 -26.58 32.61
N ASN A 12 -26.91 -25.43 32.56
CA ASN A 12 -26.50 -24.82 33.83
C ASN A 12 -26.15 -23.33 33.72
N SER A 13 -26.66 -22.59 34.70
CA SER A 13 -26.47 -21.16 34.97
C SER A 13 -25.36 -20.96 36.00
N GLY A 14 -24.40 -20.08 35.72
CA GLY A 14 -23.47 -19.44 36.69
C GLY A 14 -22.44 -20.35 37.39
N PRO A 15 -21.44 -19.81 38.13
CA PRO A 15 -21.26 -18.42 38.57
C PRO A 15 -19.91 -17.76 38.20
N LEU A 16 -19.84 -16.45 38.45
CA LEU A 16 -18.64 -15.61 38.52
C LEU A 16 -17.67 -16.12 39.61
N LEU A 17 -16.41 -16.39 39.24
CA LEU A 17 -15.31 -16.55 40.19
C LEU A 17 -14.06 -15.81 39.70
N TYR A 18 -13.58 -14.94 40.58
CA TYR A 18 -12.35 -14.16 40.52
C TYR A 18 -11.12 -15.03 40.20
N PRO A 19 -10.14 -14.54 39.41
CA PRO A 19 -8.80 -15.09 39.48
C PRO A 19 -8.10 -14.58 40.75
N ILE A 20 -7.60 -15.57 41.49
CA ILE A 20 -6.82 -15.50 42.72
C ILE A 20 -5.49 -14.79 42.44
N SER A 21 -5.20 -13.74 43.22
CA SER A 21 -3.86 -13.16 43.35
C SER A 21 -2.91 -14.18 43.98
N HIS A 22 -2.03 -14.75 43.17
CA HIS A 22 -0.82 -15.40 43.67
C HIS A 22 0.28 -14.34 43.81
N SER A 23 0.58 -13.99 45.06
CA SER A 23 1.76 -13.22 45.44
C SER A 23 3.02 -14.01 45.08
N VAL A 24 3.64 -13.70 43.95
CA VAL A 24 4.97 -14.19 43.61
C VAL A 24 5.98 -13.56 44.56
N PRO A 25 6.86 -14.32 45.25
CA PRO A 25 7.94 -13.74 46.02
C PRO A 25 8.87 -12.93 45.10
N LEU A 26 9.09 -11.65 45.40
CA LEU A 26 10.12 -10.84 44.73
C LEU A 26 11.49 -11.48 45.00
N VAL A 27 12.03 -12.16 44.00
CA VAL A 27 13.46 -12.43 43.92
C VAL A 27 14.13 -11.09 43.61
N PRO A 28 15.08 -10.61 44.44
CA PRO A 28 15.81 -9.39 44.11
C PRO A 28 16.58 -9.59 42.79
N PRO A 29 16.59 -8.59 41.89
CA PRO A 29 17.34 -8.68 40.65
C PRO A 29 18.82 -8.94 40.95
N PRO A 30 19.52 -9.75 40.13
CA PRO A 30 20.96 -9.93 40.28
C PRO A 30 21.67 -8.56 40.22
N PRO A 31 22.75 -8.37 40.99
CA PRO A 31 23.51 -7.13 40.96
C PRO A 31 23.94 -6.84 39.52
N PRO A 32 23.91 -5.57 39.07
CA PRO A 32 24.39 -5.23 37.75
C PRO A 32 25.83 -5.73 37.60
N PRO A 33 26.20 -6.32 36.45
CA PRO A 33 27.59 -6.69 36.21
C PRO A 33 28.43 -5.45 36.44
N SER A 34 29.41 -5.58 37.35
CA SER A 34 30.37 -4.53 37.65
C SER A 34 30.85 -3.95 36.33
N ALA A 35 30.61 -2.65 36.15
CA ALA A 35 31.03 -1.90 35.00
C ALA A 35 32.55 -2.05 34.87
N SER A 36 32.96 -3.03 34.06
CA SER A 36 34.26 -3.00 33.44
C SER A 36 34.20 -1.80 32.53
N SER A 37 34.79 -0.71 32.99
CA SER A 37 35.18 0.45 32.22
C SER A 37 36.10 -0.01 31.10
N ARG A 38 35.51 -0.60 30.06
CA ARG A 38 36.08 -0.59 28.72
C ARG A 38 36.01 0.84 28.28
N SER A 39 37.17 1.47 28.23
CA SER A 39 37.42 2.65 27.44
C SER A 39 36.74 2.48 26.08
N THR A 40 35.65 3.22 25.85
CA THR A 40 35.30 3.62 24.49
C THR A 40 36.57 4.18 23.87
N PRO A 41 37.04 3.68 22.70
CA PRO A 41 38.19 4.28 22.06
C PRO A 41 37.89 5.76 21.85
N GLU A 42 38.59 6.61 22.58
CA GLU A 42 38.57 8.05 22.41
C GLU A 42 38.91 8.34 20.95
N GLY A 43 37.99 9.01 20.24
CA GLY A 43 38.19 9.43 18.85
C GLY A 43 37.26 8.82 17.79
N PHE A 44 36.22 8.07 18.16
CA PHE A 44 35.21 7.64 17.19
C PHE A 44 34.31 8.80 16.76
N ILE A 45 34.68 9.46 15.67
CA ILE A 45 33.81 10.41 14.97
C ILE A 45 33.04 9.59 13.94
N LEU A 46 31.73 9.44 14.17
CA LEU A 46 30.83 8.86 13.18
C LEU A 46 30.89 9.71 11.90
N PRO A 47 31.13 9.11 10.71
CA PRO A 47 31.09 9.84 9.46
C PRO A 47 29.76 10.58 9.34
N THR A 48 29.83 11.88 9.08
CA THR A 48 28.62 12.67 8.81
C THR A 48 28.20 12.36 7.38
N ILE A 49 27.11 11.62 7.21
CA ILE A 49 26.56 11.32 5.89
C ILE A 49 26.10 12.65 5.27
N PRO A 50 26.66 13.08 4.13
CA PRO A 50 26.23 14.32 3.49
C PRO A 50 24.77 14.19 3.04
N PRO A 51 23.98 15.29 3.06
CA PRO A 51 22.63 15.26 2.53
C PRO A 51 22.68 15.05 1.02
N ILE A 52 22.35 13.84 0.57
CA ILE A 52 22.20 13.51 -0.85
C ILE A 52 20.83 14.05 -1.31
N PRO A 53 20.73 14.69 -2.50
CA PRO A 53 19.44 15.09 -3.04
C PRO A 53 18.52 13.87 -3.19
N ASP A 54 17.34 13.95 -2.56
CA ASP A 54 16.35 12.89 -2.55
C ASP A 54 15.82 12.61 -3.98
N PRO A 55 16.05 11.43 -4.58
CA PRO A 55 15.56 11.13 -5.91
C PRO A 55 14.06 10.76 -5.93
N LEU A 56 13.42 10.51 -4.79
CA LEU A 56 12.00 10.14 -4.68
C LEU A 56 11.11 11.38 -4.75
N VAL A 57 11.21 12.14 -5.83
CA VAL A 57 10.41 13.37 -6.03
C VAL A 57 9.58 13.25 -7.29
N VAL A 58 8.29 13.54 -7.19
CA VAL A 58 7.44 13.63 -8.37
C VAL A 58 7.95 14.78 -9.24
N ILE A 59 8.37 14.45 -10.45
CA ILE A 59 8.89 15.41 -11.43
C ILE A 59 7.77 15.83 -12.39
N ARG A 60 8.00 16.92 -13.13
CA ARG A 60 7.13 17.32 -14.23
C ARG A 60 7.80 17.01 -15.56
N ASP A 61 7.06 16.38 -16.48
CA ASP A 61 7.52 16.16 -17.85
C ASP A 61 7.56 17.47 -18.65
N SER A 62 8.01 17.39 -19.90
CA SER A 62 8.08 18.54 -20.83
C SER A 62 6.71 19.15 -21.17
N ARG A 63 5.61 18.47 -20.83
CA ARG A 63 4.22 18.92 -21.00
C ARG A 63 3.60 19.41 -19.69
N GLY A 64 4.37 19.42 -18.61
CA GLY A 64 3.91 19.83 -17.28
C GLY A 64 3.15 18.75 -16.50
N HIS A 65 3.05 17.51 -17.02
CA HIS A 65 2.42 16.40 -16.32
C HIS A 65 3.32 15.85 -15.23
N ARG A 66 2.70 15.43 -14.14
CA ARG A 66 3.38 14.76 -13.02
C ARG A 66 3.79 13.36 -13.46
N VAL A 67 5.08 13.04 -13.39
CA VAL A 67 5.62 11.72 -13.72
C VAL A 67 6.50 11.20 -12.59
N LEU A 68 6.51 9.88 -12.43
CA LEU A 68 7.36 9.22 -11.44
C LEU A 68 8.81 9.23 -11.93
N PRO A 69 9.78 9.54 -11.04
CA PRO A 69 11.19 9.57 -11.41
C PRO A 69 11.77 8.17 -11.57
N ASP A 70 12.84 8.06 -12.34
CA ASP A 70 13.74 6.91 -12.28
C ASP A 70 14.75 7.13 -11.14
N VAL A 71 14.70 6.25 -10.13
CA VAL A 71 15.52 6.33 -8.91
C VAL A 71 16.61 5.27 -8.86
N SER A 72 16.59 4.28 -9.74
CA SER A 72 17.66 3.28 -9.89
C SER A 72 17.76 2.75 -11.31
N LEU A 73 19.00 2.55 -11.78
CA LEU A 73 19.30 1.89 -13.05
C LEU A 73 19.28 0.36 -12.95
N MET A 74 19.17 -0.19 -11.74
CA MET A 74 19.15 -1.64 -11.47
C MET A 74 17.88 -2.00 -10.69
N PRO A 75 16.69 -1.91 -11.32
CA PRO A 75 15.44 -2.22 -10.64
C PRO A 75 15.37 -3.67 -10.19
N LEU A 76 14.76 -3.90 -9.03
CA LEU A 76 14.33 -5.23 -8.63
C LEU A 76 13.09 -5.65 -9.44
N PRO A 77 12.92 -6.96 -9.72
CA PRO A 77 11.72 -7.47 -10.38
C PRO A 77 10.45 -7.12 -9.59
N VAL A 78 9.35 -6.82 -10.28
CA VAL A 78 8.06 -6.46 -9.65
C VAL A 78 7.41 -7.57 -8.82
N THR A 79 7.89 -8.81 -8.98
CA THR A 79 7.48 -9.99 -8.20
C THR A 79 8.39 -10.25 -7.00
N ASP A 80 9.44 -9.46 -6.82
CA ASP A 80 10.34 -9.58 -5.68
C ASP A 80 9.60 -9.21 -4.39
N GLY A 81 9.66 -10.07 -3.37
CA GLY A 81 8.94 -9.86 -2.12
C GLY A 81 9.31 -8.54 -1.40
N ARG A 82 10.47 -7.95 -1.69
CA ARG A 82 10.87 -6.64 -1.18
C ARG A 82 10.10 -5.51 -1.86
N VAL A 83 9.89 -5.63 -3.17
CA VAL A 83 9.06 -4.70 -3.94
C VAL A 83 7.64 -4.75 -3.42
N THR A 84 7.09 -5.95 -3.23
CA THR A 84 5.76 -6.14 -2.63
C THR A 84 5.67 -5.45 -1.26
N LYS A 85 6.64 -5.69 -0.37
CA LYS A 85 6.68 -5.01 0.94
C LYS A 85 6.73 -3.49 0.84
N LEU A 86 7.46 -2.90 -0.12
CA LEU A 86 7.55 -1.44 -0.29
C LEU A 86 6.28 -0.83 -0.88
N VAL A 87 5.54 -1.58 -1.69
CA VAL A 87 4.26 -1.16 -2.26
C VAL A 87 3.13 -1.29 -1.23
N GLU A 88 3.19 -2.33 -0.41
CA GLU A 88 2.20 -2.63 0.64
C GLU A 88 2.48 -1.91 1.95
N SER A 89 3.73 -1.48 2.20
CA SER A 89 4.12 -0.79 3.42
C SER A 89 3.24 0.43 3.60
N HIS A 90 2.33 0.34 4.56
CA HIS A 90 1.27 1.30 4.80
C HIS A 90 1.61 2.10 6.05
N PRO A 91 2.13 3.33 5.93
CA PRO A 91 2.12 4.24 7.05
C PRO A 91 0.69 4.78 7.14
N MET A 92 -0.14 4.05 7.89
CA MET A 92 -1.53 4.37 8.20
C MET A 92 -1.75 5.89 8.40
N VAL A 93 -2.33 6.58 7.41
CA VAL A 93 -2.91 7.92 7.66
C VAL A 93 -4.15 8.21 6.81
N VAL A 94 -4.36 7.55 5.66
CA VAL A 94 -5.56 7.79 4.84
C VAL A 94 -6.50 6.58 4.95
N PRO A 95 -7.48 6.59 5.89
CA PRO A 95 -8.41 5.48 6.04
C PRO A 95 -9.36 5.36 4.84
N LYS A 96 -9.59 6.46 4.10
CA LYS A 96 -10.48 6.52 2.94
C LYS A 96 -9.95 7.51 1.91
N CYS A 97 -9.97 7.13 0.63
CA CYS A 97 -9.69 8.09 -0.44
C CYS A 97 -10.76 9.18 -0.49
N ALA A 98 -10.43 10.36 -1.04
CA ALA A 98 -11.33 11.51 -1.11
C ALA A 98 -12.74 11.15 -1.64
N ASN A 99 -12.82 10.39 -2.74
CA ASN A 99 -14.10 9.96 -3.32
C ASN A 99 -14.91 9.08 -2.35
N CYS A 100 -14.27 8.12 -1.69
CA CYS A 100 -14.96 7.25 -0.73
C CYS A 100 -15.40 8.00 0.52
N ALA A 101 -14.62 9.00 0.95
CA ALA A 101 -14.97 9.88 2.07
C ALA A 101 -16.22 10.72 1.73
N GLU A 102 -16.26 11.30 0.53
CA GLU A 102 -17.40 12.08 0.04
C GLU A 102 -18.68 11.24 -0.07
N MET A 103 -18.57 10.02 -0.59
CA MET A 103 -19.71 9.11 -0.73
C MET A 103 -20.13 8.42 0.57
N GLY A 104 -19.36 8.55 1.65
CA GLY A 104 -19.62 7.84 2.91
C GLY A 104 -19.51 6.31 2.81
N VAL A 105 -18.73 5.79 1.85
CA VAL A 105 -18.56 4.34 1.63
C VAL A 105 -17.24 3.84 2.22
N ASP A 106 -17.13 2.51 2.37
CA ASP A 106 -15.89 1.89 2.81
C ASP A 106 -14.85 1.85 1.70
N CYS A 107 -13.62 2.21 2.07
CA CYS A 107 -12.50 2.30 1.16
C CYS A 107 -11.50 1.21 1.54
N THR A 108 -11.52 0.09 0.83
CA THR A 108 -10.55 -0.99 1.05
C THR A 108 -9.33 -0.74 0.18
N PHE A 109 -8.18 -0.55 0.82
CA PHE A 109 -6.89 -0.62 0.13
C PHE A 109 -6.60 -2.07 -0.24
N SER A 110 -6.24 -2.30 -1.50
CA SER A 110 -5.71 -3.57 -1.96
C SER A 110 -4.21 -3.46 -2.20
N GLU A 111 -3.82 -2.57 -3.10
CA GLU A 111 -2.43 -2.36 -3.50
C GLU A 111 -2.23 -0.98 -4.14
N ALA A 112 -1.03 -0.41 -4.03
CA ALA A 112 -0.73 0.84 -4.71
C ALA A 112 -0.82 0.68 -6.24
N GLY A 113 -1.36 1.69 -6.88
CA GLY A 113 -1.64 1.70 -8.30
C GLY A 113 -2.92 0.96 -8.69
N ILE A 114 -3.64 0.37 -7.74
CA ILE A 114 -4.97 -0.21 -7.97
C ILE A 114 -6.02 0.72 -7.35
N PRO A 115 -7.04 1.18 -8.10
CA PRO A 115 -8.10 1.99 -7.51
C PRO A 115 -8.91 1.17 -6.51
N CYS A 116 -9.39 1.80 -5.44
CA CYS A 116 -10.27 1.11 -4.49
C CYS A 116 -11.57 0.65 -5.17
N PRO A 117 -12.24 -0.40 -4.66
CA PRO A 117 -13.41 -0.98 -5.34
C PRO A 117 -14.51 0.04 -5.69
N PRO A 118 -14.90 0.99 -4.81
CA PRO A 118 -15.89 2.00 -5.18
C PRO A 118 -15.44 2.91 -6.33
N CYS A 119 -14.18 3.36 -6.32
CA CYS A 119 -13.64 4.18 -7.41
C CYS A 119 -13.52 3.40 -8.71
N ALA A 120 -13.13 2.13 -8.64
CA ALA A 120 -13.10 1.24 -9.81
C ALA A 120 -14.50 1.06 -10.43
N VAL A 121 -15.52 0.85 -9.58
CA VAL A 121 -16.92 0.77 -10.02
C VAL A 121 -17.39 2.09 -10.60
N LEU A 122 -17.06 3.25 -10.05
CA LEU A 122 -17.44 4.51 -10.68
C LEU A 122 -16.61 4.85 -11.93
N GLY A 123 -15.62 4.03 -12.25
CA GLY A 123 -14.67 4.28 -13.32
C GLY A 123 -13.82 5.51 -13.08
N ILE A 124 -13.58 5.86 -11.82
CA ILE A 124 -12.71 6.96 -11.40
C ILE A 124 -11.31 6.38 -11.17
N PRO A 125 -10.44 6.29 -12.20
CA PRO A 125 -9.16 5.61 -12.08
C PRO A 125 -8.14 6.40 -11.26
N ASN A 126 -8.46 7.64 -10.88
CA ASN A 126 -7.55 8.58 -10.23
C ASN A 126 -8.00 8.81 -8.77
N CYS A 127 -7.99 7.77 -7.95
CA CYS A 127 -8.13 7.92 -6.50
C CYS A 127 -6.77 8.01 -5.81
N ASP A 128 -6.76 8.28 -4.50
CA ASP A 128 -5.52 8.43 -3.74
C ASP A 128 -4.58 7.21 -3.83
N TRP A 129 -5.12 6.00 -3.98
CA TRP A 129 -4.34 4.76 -4.15
C TRP A 129 -3.60 4.65 -5.49
N THR A 130 -4.02 5.44 -6.46
CA THR A 130 -3.43 5.57 -7.80
C THR A 130 -2.72 6.91 -7.97
N ASP A 131 -2.53 7.68 -6.89
CA ASP A 131 -1.82 8.95 -6.92
C ASP A 131 -0.30 8.74 -6.82
N PRO A 132 0.50 9.17 -7.82
CA PRO A 132 1.95 9.15 -7.76
C PRO A 132 2.54 9.86 -6.54
N PHE A 133 1.91 10.94 -6.06
CA PHE A 133 2.39 11.68 -4.88
C PHE A 133 2.29 10.85 -3.63
N TRP A 134 1.17 10.15 -3.46
CA TRP A 134 0.97 9.26 -2.33
C TRP A 134 2.03 8.16 -2.29
N LEU A 135 2.34 7.54 -3.45
CA LEU A 135 3.40 6.54 -3.55
C LEU A 135 4.77 7.11 -3.16
N MET A 136 5.15 8.27 -3.71
CA MET A 136 6.47 8.86 -3.45
C MET A 136 6.64 9.24 -1.98
N GLU A 137 5.63 9.84 -1.37
CA GLU A 137 5.68 10.19 0.05
C GLU A 137 5.80 8.94 0.93
N ASN A 138 5.11 7.86 0.55
CA ASN A 138 5.20 6.59 1.25
C ASN A 138 6.61 5.97 1.13
N LEU A 139 7.18 5.94 -0.09
CA LEU A 139 8.53 5.42 -0.30
C LEU A 139 9.59 6.25 0.44
N ARG A 140 9.46 7.58 0.53
CA ARG A 140 10.36 8.41 1.34
C ARG A 140 10.32 8.03 2.80
N ARG A 141 9.13 7.89 3.38
CA ARG A 141 8.98 7.48 4.77
C ARG A 141 9.59 6.09 5.01
N CYS A 142 9.35 5.15 4.10
CA CYS A 142 9.94 3.81 4.18
C CYS A 142 11.46 3.85 4.09
N ARG A 143 12.02 4.70 3.22
CA ARG A 143 13.47 4.93 3.13
C ARG A 143 14.02 5.42 4.44
N ASP A 144 13.42 6.47 5.00
CA ASP A 144 13.96 7.14 6.19
C ASP A 144 13.95 6.22 7.42
N LEU A 145 12.96 5.32 7.51
CA LEU A 145 12.92 4.26 8.52
C LEU A 145 14.00 3.20 8.23
N TYR A 146 14.01 2.64 7.01
CA TYR A 146 14.96 1.61 6.62
C TYR A 146 16.43 2.04 6.80
N LEU A 147 16.80 3.21 6.29
CA LEU A 147 18.17 3.72 6.38
C LEU A 147 18.56 4.09 7.81
N ARG A 148 17.60 4.49 8.65
CA ARG A 148 17.87 4.69 10.07
C ARG A 148 18.21 3.37 10.76
N ASP A 149 17.40 2.34 10.53
CA ASP A 149 17.59 1.01 11.13
C ASP A 149 18.93 0.41 10.68
N GLU A 150 19.22 0.44 9.37
CA GLU A 150 20.51 -0.02 8.81
C GLU A 150 21.70 0.74 9.38
N ARG A 151 21.60 2.07 9.52
CA ARG A 151 22.66 2.87 10.14
C ARG A 151 22.92 2.42 11.57
N ASP A 152 21.87 2.25 12.35
CA ASP A 152 21.98 1.90 13.78
C ASP A 152 22.55 0.47 13.94
N GLU A 153 22.19 -0.47 13.06
CA GLU A 153 22.78 -1.82 12.98
C GLU A 153 24.27 -1.79 12.59
N LEU A 154 24.65 -0.97 11.61
CA LEU A 154 26.05 -0.80 11.21
C LEU A 154 26.89 -0.17 12.34
N VAL A 155 26.36 0.84 13.03
CA VAL A 155 27.01 1.45 14.20
C VAL A 155 27.24 0.41 15.28
N GLN A 156 26.23 -0.42 15.58
CA GLN A 156 26.37 -1.48 16.57
C GLN A 156 27.42 -2.52 16.14
N SER A 157 27.44 -2.89 14.86
CA SER A 157 28.43 -3.82 14.30
C SER A 157 29.87 -3.31 14.40
N VAL A 158 30.09 -2.00 14.23
CA VAL A 158 31.41 -1.36 14.44
C VAL A 158 31.79 -1.38 15.91
N LYS A 159 30.86 -1.03 16.83
CA LYS A 159 31.10 -1.07 18.28
C LYS A 159 31.46 -2.46 18.78
N ASP A 160 30.84 -3.48 18.20
CA ASP A 160 31.07 -4.89 18.54
C ASP A 160 32.31 -5.49 17.84
N ASN A 161 33.10 -4.68 17.11
CA ASN A 161 34.24 -5.09 16.29
C ASN A 161 33.91 -6.17 15.24
N ARG A 162 32.64 -6.26 14.79
CA ARG A 162 32.21 -7.16 13.71
C ARG A 162 32.41 -6.54 12.34
N LEU A 163 32.46 -5.21 12.26
CA LEU A 163 32.71 -4.44 11.05
C LEU A 163 33.84 -3.43 11.29
N PRO A 164 34.90 -3.42 10.46
CA PRO A 164 35.88 -2.35 10.49
C PRO A 164 35.23 -0.99 10.18
N ALA A 165 35.54 0.05 10.96
CA ALA A 165 34.96 1.38 10.78
C ALA A 165 35.21 1.97 9.38
N SER A 166 36.34 1.62 8.75
CA SER A 166 36.67 2.04 7.38
C SER A 166 35.73 1.50 6.29
N LEU A 167 34.89 0.51 6.62
CA LEU A 167 33.90 -0.07 5.71
C LEU A 167 32.49 0.48 5.93
N PHE A 168 32.27 1.31 6.95
CA PHE A 168 30.94 1.81 7.31
C PHE A 168 30.25 2.50 6.13
N ASP A 169 30.89 3.50 5.53
CA ASP A 169 30.32 4.29 4.43
C ASP A 169 29.95 3.39 3.24
N ARG A 170 30.82 2.42 2.91
CA ARG A 170 30.59 1.50 1.79
C ARG A 170 29.36 0.61 2.00
N GLU A 171 29.18 0.09 3.21
CA GLU A 171 28.03 -0.76 3.52
C GLU A 171 26.74 0.07 3.64
N PHE A 172 26.82 1.30 4.15
CA PHE A 172 25.69 2.21 4.16
C PHE A 172 25.24 2.62 2.74
N GLU A 173 26.17 2.97 1.86
CA GLU A 173 25.90 3.23 0.43
C GLU A 173 25.32 1.99 -0.29
N ARG A 174 25.69 0.78 0.16
CA ARG A 174 25.12 -0.46 -0.36
C ARG A 174 23.65 -0.59 0.05
N ALA A 175 23.32 -0.32 1.31
CA ALA A 175 21.94 -0.30 1.79
C ALA A 175 21.09 0.73 1.05
N GLU A 176 21.62 1.94 0.83
CA GLU A 176 20.95 2.98 0.06
C GLU A 176 20.65 2.55 -1.39
N ARG A 177 21.65 2.03 -2.12
CA ARG A 177 21.45 1.51 -3.48
C ARG A 177 20.46 0.35 -3.51
N TRP A 178 20.48 -0.49 -2.48
CA TRP A 178 19.56 -1.61 -2.35
C TRP A 178 18.12 -1.12 -2.18
N PHE A 179 17.90 -0.11 -1.34
CA PHE A 179 16.59 0.52 -1.17
C PHE A 179 16.07 1.09 -2.49
N TYR A 180 16.87 1.91 -3.19
CA TYR A 180 16.42 2.55 -4.43
C TYR A 180 16.16 1.54 -5.56
N SER A 181 16.86 0.41 -5.57
CA SER A 181 16.57 -0.69 -6.50
C SER A 181 15.18 -1.30 -6.24
N GLY A 182 14.80 -1.46 -4.97
CA GLY A 182 13.44 -1.86 -4.57
C GLY A 182 12.39 -0.79 -4.86
N ALA A 183 12.71 0.47 -4.59
CA ALA A 183 11.83 1.61 -4.87
C ALA A 183 11.52 1.73 -6.37
N GLN A 184 12.51 1.55 -7.25
CA GLN A 184 12.28 1.52 -8.70
C GLN A 184 11.37 0.36 -9.11
N GLY A 185 11.55 -0.82 -8.51
CA GLY A 185 10.64 -1.96 -8.70
C GLY A 185 9.21 -1.63 -8.26
N ALA A 186 9.05 -0.93 -7.13
CA ALA A 186 7.75 -0.48 -6.61
C ALA A 186 7.07 0.54 -7.52
N ILE A 187 7.83 1.52 -8.04
CA ILE A 187 7.38 2.48 -9.05
C ILE A 187 6.90 1.75 -10.31
N THR A 188 7.68 0.79 -10.79
CA THR A 188 7.34 0.00 -11.99
C THR A 188 6.03 -0.78 -11.77
N ARG A 189 5.90 -1.43 -10.60
CA ARG A 189 4.70 -2.19 -10.23
C ARG A 189 3.47 -1.30 -10.11
N PHE A 190 3.61 -0.15 -9.46
CA PHE A 190 2.54 0.85 -9.37
C PHE A 190 2.05 1.28 -10.76
N LEU A 191 2.97 1.63 -11.66
CA LEU A 191 2.63 2.05 -13.03
C LEU A 191 1.90 0.92 -13.78
N LEU A 192 2.42 -0.31 -13.72
CA LEU A 192 1.78 -1.47 -14.33
C LEU A 192 0.35 -1.67 -13.81
N ASN A 193 0.17 -1.63 -12.48
CA ASN A 193 -1.14 -1.74 -11.85
C ASN A 193 -2.09 -0.62 -12.29
N SER A 194 -1.62 0.64 -12.31
CA SER A 194 -2.44 1.79 -12.70
C SER A 194 -2.90 1.72 -14.14
N TYR A 195 -2.01 1.38 -15.07
CA TYR A 195 -2.38 1.21 -16.47
C TYR A 195 -3.32 0.01 -16.66
N ALA A 196 -2.98 -1.15 -16.10
CA ALA A 196 -3.77 -2.37 -16.27
C ALA A 196 -5.18 -2.21 -15.71
N THR A 197 -5.33 -1.70 -14.49
CA THR A 197 -6.63 -1.56 -13.82
C THR A 197 -7.51 -0.52 -14.49
N ARG A 198 -6.95 0.61 -14.94
CA ARG A 198 -7.68 1.62 -15.71
C ARG A 198 -8.23 1.04 -17.00
N ASP A 199 -7.39 0.33 -17.75
CA ASP A 199 -7.80 -0.25 -19.02
C ASP A 199 -8.81 -1.39 -18.84
N LEU A 200 -8.62 -2.25 -17.83
CA LEU A 200 -9.57 -3.31 -17.49
C LEU A 200 -10.93 -2.75 -17.09
N ALA A 201 -10.98 -1.73 -16.23
CA ALA A 201 -12.23 -1.10 -15.81
C ALA A 201 -12.97 -0.51 -17.03
N LEU A 202 -12.28 0.30 -17.84
CA LEU A 202 -12.89 0.94 -19.01
C LEU A 202 -13.33 -0.09 -20.06
N HIS A 203 -12.53 -1.13 -20.30
CA HIS A 203 -12.88 -2.19 -21.24
C HIS A 203 -14.08 -3.01 -20.74
N GLY A 204 -14.10 -3.35 -19.45
CA GLY A 204 -15.23 -4.05 -18.82
C GLY A 204 -16.54 -3.29 -18.98
N TYR A 205 -16.53 -1.98 -18.74
CA TYR A 205 -17.70 -1.12 -18.95
C TYR A 205 -18.19 -1.09 -20.39
N ARG A 206 -17.26 -1.00 -21.36
CA ARG A 206 -17.62 -1.05 -22.78
C ARG A 206 -18.24 -2.39 -23.17
N ALA A 207 -17.70 -3.50 -22.68
CA ALA A 207 -18.25 -4.83 -22.92
C ALA A 207 -19.65 -4.99 -22.31
N LEU A 208 -19.85 -4.55 -21.07
CA LEU A 208 -21.16 -4.56 -20.41
C LEU A 208 -22.20 -3.74 -21.17
N ALA A 209 -21.83 -2.52 -21.59
CA ALA A 209 -22.70 -1.68 -22.42
C ALA A 209 -23.04 -2.40 -23.73
N ALA A 210 -22.04 -2.86 -24.50
CA ALA A 210 -22.25 -3.51 -25.79
C ALA A 210 -23.12 -4.78 -25.71
N SER A 211 -22.95 -5.57 -24.64
CA SER A 211 -23.73 -6.80 -24.42
C SER A 211 -25.17 -6.54 -23.96
N SER A 212 -25.46 -5.35 -23.47
CA SER A 212 -26.79 -4.99 -22.99
C SER A 212 -27.75 -4.77 -24.15
N THR A 213 -28.94 -5.38 -24.04
CA THR A 213 -30.05 -5.25 -25.00
C THR A 213 -31.25 -4.51 -24.42
N ASP A 214 -31.30 -4.32 -23.11
CA ASP A 214 -32.37 -3.60 -22.43
C ASP A 214 -32.08 -2.09 -22.38
N ALA A 215 -32.71 -1.35 -23.29
CA ALA A 215 -32.62 0.11 -23.35
C ALA A 215 -33.12 0.79 -22.07
N SER A 216 -34.10 0.21 -21.36
CA SER A 216 -34.64 0.81 -20.15
C SER A 216 -33.63 0.79 -18.99
N THR A 217 -32.90 -0.32 -18.84
CA THR A 217 -31.82 -0.44 -17.86
C THR A 217 -30.66 0.49 -18.18
N LEU A 218 -30.26 0.60 -19.45
CA LEU A 218 -29.20 1.52 -19.86
C LEU A 218 -29.58 3.00 -19.65
N LEU A 219 -30.84 3.38 -19.90
CA LEU A 219 -31.35 4.73 -19.60
C LEU A 219 -31.31 5.04 -18.10
N ARG A 220 -31.74 4.09 -17.26
CA ARG A 220 -31.67 4.22 -15.79
C ARG A 220 -30.22 4.35 -15.33
N PHE A 221 -29.31 3.56 -15.90
CA PHE A 221 -27.88 3.66 -15.61
C PHE A 221 -27.31 5.03 -15.99
N LEU A 222 -27.68 5.60 -17.15
CA LEU A 222 -27.24 6.94 -17.53
C LEU A 222 -27.74 8.01 -16.54
N ALA A 223 -29.03 7.97 -16.19
CA ALA A 223 -29.63 8.93 -15.27
C ALA A 223 -28.93 8.88 -13.90
N LEU A 224 -28.84 7.67 -13.31
CA LEU A 224 -28.17 7.45 -12.03
C LEU A 224 -26.66 7.72 -12.11
N GLY A 225 -26.03 7.41 -13.24
CA GLY A 225 -24.60 7.57 -13.44
C GLY A 225 -24.16 9.02 -13.43
N VAL A 226 -24.99 9.94 -13.91
CA VAL A 226 -24.74 11.39 -13.80
C VAL A 226 -24.82 11.84 -12.35
N GLU A 227 -25.84 11.38 -11.60
CA GLU A 227 -26.03 11.72 -10.19
C GLU A 227 -24.91 11.15 -9.28
N THR A 228 -24.37 10.00 -9.65
CA THR A 228 -23.34 9.28 -8.89
C THR A 228 -21.91 9.51 -9.39
N HIS A 229 -21.73 10.48 -10.29
CA HIS A 229 -20.41 10.86 -10.83
C HIS A 229 -19.64 9.72 -11.52
N VAL A 230 -20.35 8.81 -12.19
CA VAL A 230 -19.73 7.81 -13.06
C VAL A 230 -18.93 8.50 -14.16
N HIS A 231 -17.75 7.93 -14.46
CA HIS A 231 -16.82 8.55 -15.39
C HIS A 231 -17.44 8.83 -16.77
N PRO A 232 -17.24 10.03 -17.37
CA PRO A 232 -17.91 10.43 -18.60
C PRO A 232 -17.72 9.47 -19.78
N VAL A 233 -16.54 8.86 -19.90
CA VAL A 233 -16.26 7.87 -20.97
C VAL A 233 -17.17 6.63 -20.86
N ILE A 234 -17.54 6.21 -19.65
CA ILE A 234 -18.47 5.10 -19.44
C ILE A 234 -19.88 5.53 -19.87
N LEU A 235 -20.32 6.72 -19.42
CA LEU A 235 -21.62 7.27 -19.80
C LEU A 235 -21.73 7.44 -21.33
N GLN A 236 -20.67 7.90 -21.99
CA GLN A 236 -20.61 8.01 -23.45
C GLN A 236 -20.77 6.65 -24.14
N ALA A 237 -20.09 5.60 -23.63
CA ALA A 237 -20.22 4.25 -24.19
C ALA A 237 -21.65 3.69 -24.04
N VAL A 238 -22.30 3.94 -22.90
CA VAL A 238 -23.71 3.56 -22.68
C VAL A 238 -24.65 4.35 -23.59
N GLY A 239 -24.43 5.66 -23.74
CA GLY A 239 -25.20 6.52 -24.64
C GLY A 239 -25.11 6.08 -26.10
N ALA A 240 -23.91 5.74 -26.58
CA ALA A 240 -23.72 5.21 -27.92
C ALA A 240 -24.50 3.91 -28.15
N ARG A 241 -24.47 2.99 -27.17
CA ARG A 241 -25.24 1.75 -27.27
C ARG A 241 -26.76 1.99 -27.31
N LEU A 242 -27.26 2.92 -26.51
CA LEU A 242 -28.69 3.28 -26.54
C LEU A 242 -29.10 3.82 -27.90
N GLN A 243 -28.27 4.66 -28.50
CA GLN A 243 -28.51 5.17 -29.85
C GLN A 243 -28.60 4.03 -30.87
N ASP A 244 -27.72 3.03 -30.79
CA ASP A 244 -27.76 1.85 -31.66
C ASP A 244 -29.07 1.06 -31.49
N LEU A 245 -29.49 0.82 -30.24
CA LEU A 245 -30.72 0.08 -29.94
C LEU A 245 -31.97 0.81 -30.45
N PHE A 246 -32.06 2.13 -30.25
CA PHE A 246 -33.19 2.91 -30.77
C PHE A 246 -33.20 2.97 -32.29
N SER A 247 -32.02 3.08 -32.92
CA SER A 247 -31.91 3.06 -34.38
C SER A 247 -32.41 1.73 -34.96
N ALA A 248 -32.07 0.61 -34.32
CA ALA A 248 -32.52 -0.72 -34.73
C ALA A 248 -34.02 -0.96 -34.51
N MET A 249 -34.67 -0.24 -33.59
CA MET A 249 -36.13 -0.32 -33.39
C MET A 249 -36.93 0.48 -34.43
N LEU A 250 -36.29 1.47 -35.05
CA LEU A 250 -36.91 2.36 -36.04
C LEU A 250 -36.70 1.90 -37.48
N SER A 251 -35.82 0.92 -37.71
CA SER A 251 -35.54 0.26 -38.99
C SER A 251 -36.38 -1.00 -39.17
#